data_AF-A0A926H6F9-F1
#
_entry.id   AF-A0A926H6F9-F1
#
_cell.length_a   1.000
_cell.length_b   1.000
_cell.length_c   1.000
_cell.angle_alpha   90.00
_cell.angle_beta   90.00
_cell.angle_gamma   90.00
#
_symmetry.space_group_name_H-M   'P 1'
#
loop_
_entity.id
_entity.type
_entity.pdbx_description
1 polymer ?
#
loop_
_entity_poly.entity_id
_entity_poly.type
_entity_poly.pdbx_seq_one_letter_code
_entity_poly.pdbx_strand_id
1 'polypeptide(L)'
;MKTPLGHLGYCTNIHAGETWADHFAALRAAVPELKKRCSPDQPFGLGLRLSNVASEELEQPENLVAFQHWLADNGLYVFTMNGFPFGGFHHTVVKDQVHTPDWTTEARVEYTKRLFRLLSVLLPVDELGNPIQGGISTSPLSYRRWFDWELPAARDHIFSQTTQNVLDVVAELIRLRQRTDRLMHLDLEPEPDGVIETTDEFITWFTEYLLPMGLEQLTAEFGLTDEEAETAIVEHVRLCYDVCHVAVG
;
A
#
# COMPACT_ATOMS: atom_id res chain seq x y z
N MET A 1 13.87 -11.03 5.30
CA MET A 1 15.09 -11.66 4.77
C MET A 1 15.24 -11.30 3.31
N LYS A 2 16.43 -10.85 2.89
CA LYS A 2 16.71 -10.62 1.48
C LYS A 2 17.19 -11.92 0.85
N THR A 3 16.62 -12.30 -0.27
CA THR A 3 16.99 -13.48 -1.06
C THR A 3 17.44 -13.01 -2.45
N PRO A 4 18.07 -13.89 -3.27
CA PRO A 4 18.41 -13.55 -4.65
C PRO A 4 17.20 -13.17 -5.51
N LEU A 5 15.99 -13.61 -5.15
CA LEU A 5 14.75 -13.38 -5.89
C LEU A 5 13.92 -12.20 -5.35
N GLY A 6 14.31 -11.62 -4.21
CA GLY A 6 13.57 -10.52 -3.58
C GLY A 6 13.51 -10.63 -2.06
N HIS A 7 12.63 -9.81 -1.46
CA HIS A 7 12.43 -9.80 -0.01
C HIS A 7 11.37 -10.83 0.42
N LEU A 8 11.73 -11.67 1.36
CA LEU A 8 10.80 -12.53 2.10
C LEU A 8 10.53 -11.91 3.47
N GLY A 9 9.30 -11.53 3.74
CA GLY A 9 8.90 -10.83 4.97
C GLY A 9 7.83 -11.55 5.76
N TYR A 10 7.68 -11.13 7.01
CA TYR A 10 6.52 -11.47 7.82
C TYR A 10 5.46 -10.37 7.69
N CYS A 11 4.29 -10.73 7.17
CA CYS A 11 3.15 -9.83 7.05
C CYS A 11 2.45 -9.71 8.41
N THR A 12 2.27 -8.47 8.87
CA THR A 12 1.74 -8.18 10.21
C THR A 12 0.21 -8.06 10.23
N ASN A 13 -0.48 -8.25 9.10
CA ASN A 13 -1.95 -8.22 8.97
C ASN A 13 -2.68 -9.16 9.93
N ILE A 14 -2.03 -10.23 10.38
CA ILE A 14 -2.64 -11.22 11.30
C ILE A 14 -2.79 -10.67 12.72
N HIS A 15 -2.08 -9.60 13.06
CA HIS A 15 -2.15 -9.00 14.39
C HIS A 15 -3.32 -8.03 14.48
N ALA A 16 -4.24 -8.35 15.40
CA ALA A 16 -5.32 -7.45 15.74
C ALA A 16 -4.81 -6.20 16.45
N GLY A 17 -5.44 -5.07 16.12
CA GLY A 17 -5.15 -3.78 16.69
C GLY A 17 -5.88 -2.68 15.93
N GLU A 18 -6.28 -1.65 16.66
CA GLU A 18 -6.80 -0.42 16.07
C GLU A 18 -5.89 0.77 16.42
N THR A 19 -5.35 0.84 17.62
CA THR A 19 -4.39 1.90 18.00
C THR A 19 -2.95 1.49 17.71
N TRP A 20 -2.03 2.46 17.62
CA TRP A 20 -0.60 2.18 17.54
C TRP A 20 -0.11 1.41 18.77
N ALA A 21 -0.64 1.71 19.95
CA ALA A 21 -0.30 0.99 21.17
C ALA A 21 -0.60 -0.51 21.07
N ASP A 22 -1.78 -0.87 20.52
CA ASP A 22 -2.18 -2.27 20.32
C ASP A 22 -1.28 -2.96 19.31
N HIS A 23 -1.09 -2.33 18.14
CA HIS A 23 -0.21 -2.83 17.08
C HIS A 23 1.20 -3.07 17.61
N PHE A 24 1.78 -2.07 18.28
CA PHE A 24 3.14 -2.16 18.75
C PHE A 24 3.30 -3.20 19.87
N ALA A 25 2.31 -3.35 20.75
CA ALA A 25 2.29 -4.42 21.76
C ALA A 25 2.29 -5.81 21.11
N ALA A 26 1.46 -6.03 20.09
CA ALA A 26 1.39 -7.29 19.35
C ALA A 26 2.73 -7.61 18.65
N LEU A 27 3.34 -6.61 18.00
CA LEU A 27 4.65 -6.77 17.35
C LEU A 27 5.74 -7.14 18.36
N ARG A 28 5.80 -6.45 19.50
CA ARG A 28 6.77 -6.76 20.57
C ARG A 28 6.61 -8.16 21.14
N ALA A 29 5.39 -8.67 21.22
CA ALA A 29 5.11 -10.01 21.72
C ALA A 29 5.50 -11.10 20.72
N ALA A 30 5.23 -10.91 19.43
CA ALA A 30 5.36 -11.97 18.43
C ALA A 30 6.68 -11.95 17.65
N VAL A 31 7.11 -10.78 17.17
CA VAL A 31 8.14 -10.67 16.13
C VAL A 31 9.53 -11.13 16.59
N PRO A 32 10.02 -10.80 17.81
CA PRO A 32 11.35 -11.25 18.24
C PRO A 32 11.48 -12.78 18.28
N GLU A 33 10.43 -13.48 18.70
CA GLU A 33 10.41 -14.94 18.73
C GLU A 33 10.37 -15.55 17.32
N LEU A 34 9.59 -14.95 16.42
CA LEU A 34 9.58 -15.34 15.00
C LEU A 34 10.94 -15.16 14.35
N LYS A 35 11.62 -14.03 14.59
CA LYS A 35 12.97 -13.80 14.09
C LYS A 35 13.92 -14.89 14.58
N LYS A 36 13.94 -15.23 15.87
CA LYS A 36 14.83 -16.28 16.40
C LYS A 36 14.66 -17.61 15.70
N ARG A 37 13.42 -17.96 15.30
CA ARG A 37 13.09 -19.22 14.65
C ARG A 37 13.37 -19.22 13.15
N CYS A 38 13.11 -18.10 12.46
CA CYS A 38 13.13 -18.03 10.99
C CYS A 38 14.39 -17.34 10.43
N SER A 39 15.02 -16.46 11.20
CA SER A 39 16.16 -15.63 10.79
C SER A 39 17.02 -15.21 12.00
N PRO A 40 17.65 -16.16 12.71
CA PRO A 40 18.38 -15.86 13.94
C PRO A 40 19.54 -14.88 13.69
N ASP A 41 20.29 -15.10 12.62
CA ASP A 41 21.57 -14.42 12.35
C ASP A 41 21.47 -13.33 11.27
N GLN A 42 20.28 -13.06 10.74
CA GLN A 42 20.08 -12.12 9.63
C GLN A 42 18.96 -11.13 9.94
N PRO A 43 18.96 -9.94 9.28
CA PRO A 43 17.86 -9.00 9.41
C PRO A 43 16.52 -9.59 8.95
N PHE A 44 15.48 -9.36 9.75
CA PHE A 44 14.14 -9.90 9.51
C PHE A 44 13.21 -8.80 8.97
N GLY A 45 12.65 -9.05 7.79
CA GLY A 45 11.86 -8.07 7.06
C GLY A 45 10.39 -8.17 7.45
N LEU A 46 9.74 -7.02 7.59
CA LEU A 46 8.33 -6.91 7.94
C LEU A 46 7.55 -6.25 6.81
N GLY A 47 6.37 -6.83 6.52
CA GLY A 47 5.29 -6.16 5.82
C GLY A 47 4.36 -5.55 6.86
N LEU A 48 4.45 -4.24 7.05
CA LEU A 48 3.74 -3.56 8.14
C LEU A 48 2.29 -3.25 7.75
N ARG A 49 1.34 -3.56 8.63
CA ARG A 49 -0.04 -3.12 8.50
C ARG A 49 -0.42 -2.28 9.69
N LEU A 50 -1.04 -1.15 9.40
CA LEU A 50 -1.57 -0.20 10.36
C LEU A 50 -3.05 -0.01 10.04
N SER A 51 -3.85 0.32 11.04
CA SER A 51 -5.12 1.01 10.80
C SER A 51 -4.87 2.49 10.51
N ASN A 52 -5.92 3.24 10.15
CA ASN A 52 -5.87 4.70 10.08
C ASN A 52 -5.48 5.33 11.41
N VAL A 53 -6.08 4.89 12.52
CA VAL A 53 -5.79 5.44 13.85
C VAL A 53 -4.32 5.17 14.22
N ALA A 54 -3.84 3.94 13.99
CA ALA A 54 -2.46 3.59 14.26
C ALA A 54 -1.47 4.34 13.37
N SER A 55 -1.83 4.68 12.12
CA SER A 55 -0.95 5.46 11.25
C SER A 55 -0.90 6.94 11.64
N GLU A 56 -1.99 7.52 12.16
CA GLU A 56 -2.01 8.88 12.74
C GLU A 56 -1.14 8.99 13.99
N GLU A 57 -1.25 7.98 14.86
CA GLU A 57 -0.46 7.91 16.08
C GLU A 57 1.02 7.63 15.80
N LEU A 58 1.34 6.75 14.84
CA LEU A 58 2.73 6.45 14.46
C LEU A 58 3.41 7.62 13.75
N GLU A 59 2.68 8.48 13.03
CA GLU A 59 3.24 9.67 12.37
C GLU A 59 3.77 10.71 13.38
N GLN A 60 3.39 10.60 14.65
CA GLN A 60 3.96 11.44 15.71
C GLN A 60 5.46 11.13 15.90
N PRO A 61 6.36 12.15 15.92
CA PRO A 61 7.81 11.94 15.94
C PRO A 61 8.31 11.02 17.05
N GLU A 62 7.75 11.13 18.26
CA GLU A 62 8.11 10.31 19.40
C GLU A 62 7.82 8.82 19.18
N ASN A 63 6.69 8.49 18.56
CA ASN A 63 6.29 7.12 18.27
C ASN A 63 7.12 6.54 17.13
N LEU A 64 7.36 7.33 16.09
CA LEU A 64 8.17 6.92 14.95
C LEU A 64 9.61 6.61 15.35
N VAL A 65 10.23 7.50 16.14
CA VAL A 65 11.60 7.30 16.66
C VAL A 65 11.67 6.09 17.57
N ALA A 66 10.70 5.93 18.49
CA ALA A 66 10.64 4.75 19.35
C ALA A 66 10.51 3.45 18.54
N PHE A 67 9.73 3.46 17.46
CA PHE A 67 9.58 2.31 16.58
C PHE A 67 10.87 2.01 15.80
N GLN A 68 11.54 3.02 15.25
CA GLN A 68 12.81 2.87 14.55
C GLN A 68 13.90 2.28 15.44
N HIS A 69 14.02 2.76 16.68
CA HIS A 69 14.95 2.19 17.66
C HIS A 69 14.61 0.73 17.96
N TRP A 70 13.33 0.43 18.19
CA TRP A 70 12.92 -0.95 18.44
C TRP A 70 13.21 -1.88 17.25
N LEU A 71 12.98 -1.43 16.01
CA LEU A 71 13.34 -2.19 14.82
C LEU A 71 14.85 -2.48 14.78
N ALA A 72 15.68 -1.47 15.00
CA ALA A 72 17.13 -1.59 15.01
C ALA A 72 17.62 -2.56 16.11
N ASP A 73 17.15 -2.39 17.34
CA ASP A 73 17.53 -3.21 18.51
C ASP A 73 17.19 -4.69 18.32
N ASN A 74 16.19 -4.99 17.49
CA ASN A 74 15.74 -6.35 17.22
C ASN A 74 16.24 -6.90 15.87
N GLY A 75 17.05 -6.14 15.12
CA GLY A 75 17.50 -6.52 13.78
C GLY A 75 16.35 -6.73 12.80
N LEU A 76 15.38 -5.80 12.83
CA LEU A 76 14.17 -5.79 12.00
C LEU A 76 14.21 -4.62 11.02
N TYR A 77 13.50 -4.74 9.91
CA TYR A 77 13.28 -3.64 8.97
C TYR A 77 11.92 -3.74 8.30
N VAL A 78 11.36 -2.60 7.89
CA VAL A 78 10.12 -2.53 7.11
C VAL A 78 10.51 -2.29 5.65
N PHE A 79 10.03 -3.12 4.72
CA PHE A 79 10.30 -2.95 3.28
C PHE A 79 9.03 -2.79 2.45
N THR A 80 7.86 -3.02 3.05
CA THR A 80 6.55 -2.88 2.41
C THR A 80 5.49 -2.66 3.48
N MET A 81 4.34 -2.13 3.08
CA MET A 81 3.17 -2.02 3.94
C MET A 81 1.94 -2.59 3.25
N ASN A 82 0.95 -2.99 4.04
CA ASN A 82 -0.38 -3.28 3.55
C ASN A 82 -1.33 -2.17 4.02
N GLY A 83 -1.91 -1.44 3.08
CA GLY A 83 -2.87 -0.35 3.28
C GLY A 83 -4.32 -0.83 3.40
N PHE A 84 -4.56 -2.13 3.54
CA PHE A 84 -5.87 -2.74 3.63
C PHE A 84 -5.95 -3.73 4.80
N PRO A 85 -7.03 -3.70 5.61
CA PRO A 85 -8.13 -2.73 5.62
C PRO A 85 -7.75 -1.39 6.25
N PHE A 86 -8.54 -0.35 5.96
CA PHE A 86 -8.35 1.00 6.51
C PHE A 86 -8.46 1.03 8.04
N GLY A 87 -9.44 0.33 8.61
CA GLY A 87 -9.75 0.35 10.05
C GLY A 87 -9.62 -1.00 10.73
N GLY A 88 -10.14 -1.13 11.95
CA GLY A 88 -10.15 -2.40 12.69
C GLY A 88 -10.96 -3.49 11.97
N PHE A 89 -10.36 -4.67 11.80
CA PHE A 89 -10.97 -5.82 11.08
C PHE A 89 -11.43 -6.96 12.01
N HIS A 90 -10.92 -7.03 13.23
CA HIS A 90 -10.94 -8.28 14.00
C HIS A 90 -12.16 -8.46 14.94
N HIS A 91 -13.12 -7.52 14.96
CA HIS A 91 -14.23 -7.51 15.93
C HIS A 91 -15.64 -7.35 15.36
N THR A 92 -15.79 -7.28 14.03
CA THR A 92 -17.09 -7.07 13.40
C THR A 92 -17.34 -8.18 12.37
N VAL A 93 -18.60 -8.58 12.15
CA VAL A 93 -18.94 -9.48 11.05
C VAL A 93 -18.71 -8.71 9.75
N VAL A 94 -17.51 -8.83 9.18
CA VAL A 94 -17.12 -8.02 8.02
C VAL A 94 -17.52 -8.76 6.75
N LYS A 95 -18.66 -8.37 6.16
CA LYS A 95 -19.06 -8.84 4.82
C LYS A 95 -18.39 -7.98 3.75
N ASP A 96 -18.90 -6.76 3.59
CA ASP A 96 -18.51 -5.78 2.59
C ASP A 96 -17.82 -4.55 3.22
N GLN A 97 -18.10 -4.27 4.49
CA GLN A 97 -17.56 -3.10 5.20
C GLN A 97 -16.03 -3.12 5.40
N VAL A 98 -15.35 -4.19 5.00
CA VAL A 98 -13.87 -4.23 4.99
C VAL A 98 -13.31 -3.24 3.97
N HIS A 99 -14.07 -2.98 2.89
CA HIS A 99 -13.69 -2.04 1.84
C HIS A 99 -13.92 -0.58 2.25
N THR A 100 -14.68 -0.28 3.32
CA THR A 100 -14.92 1.11 3.73
C THR A 100 -13.83 1.65 4.67
N PRO A 101 -13.44 2.93 4.52
CA PRO A 101 -13.61 3.77 3.34
C PRO A 101 -12.84 3.23 2.12
N ASP A 102 -13.42 3.32 0.94
CA ASP A 102 -12.82 2.85 -0.32
C ASP A 102 -12.21 4.02 -1.11
N TRP A 103 -11.73 3.75 -2.32
CA TRP A 103 -11.11 4.77 -3.19
C TRP A 103 -12.09 5.80 -3.75
N THR A 104 -13.38 5.78 -3.39
CA THR A 104 -14.31 6.87 -3.71
C THR A 104 -14.19 8.06 -2.74
N THR A 105 -13.40 7.91 -1.67
CA THR A 105 -13.35 8.85 -0.56
C THR A 105 -11.98 9.52 -0.41
N GLU A 106 -11.97 10.79 0.02
CA GLU A 106 -10.76 11.52 0.38
C GLU A 106 -10.04 10.87 1.57
N ALA A 107 -10.78 10.29 2.52
CA ALA A 107 -10.21 9.62 3.69
C ALA A 107 -9.25 8.49 3.28
N ARG A 108 -9.61 7.68 2.27
CA ARG A 108 -8.73 6.64 1.72
C ARG A 108 -7.45 7.22 1.12
N VAL A 109 -7.58 8.30 0.36
CA VAL A 109 -6.43 8.98 -0.28
C VAL A 109 -5.45 9.48 0.77
N GLU A 110 -5.92 10.23 1.76
CA GLU A 110 -5.07 10.82 2.80
C GLU A 110 -4.41 9.77 3.68
N TYR A 111 -5.14 8.70 4.00
CA TYR A 111 -4.56 7.55 4.69
C TYR A 111 -3.43 6.91 3.87
N THR A 112 -3.64 6.63 2.58
CA THR A 112 -2.61 6.02 1.73
C THR A 112 -1.38 6.93 1.59
N LYS A 113 -1.57 8.25 1.40
CA LYS A 113 -0.46 9.22 1.39
C LYS A 113 0.31 9.21 2.72
N ARG A 114 -0.38 9.10 3.85
CA ARG A 114 0.24 8.98 5.18
C ARG A 114 1.12 7.74 5.28
N LEU A 115 0.62 6.59 4.81
CA LEU A 115 1.42 5.37 4.81
C LEU A 115 2.69 5.52 3.96
N PHE A 116 2.63 6.19 2.81
CA PHE A 116 3.83 6.46 2.01
C PHE A 116 4.82 7.41 2.69
N ARG A 117 4.34 8.43 3.42
CA ARG A 117 5.22 9.28 4.24
C ARG A 117 5.92 8.46 5.31
N LEU A 118 5.19 7.61 6.03
CA LEU A 118 5.76 6.69 7.02
C LEU A 118 6.78 5.73 6.39
N LEU A 119 6.40 5.08 5.28
CA LEU A 119 7.27 4.15 4.58
C LEU A 119 8.56 4.83 4.12
N SER A 120 8.50 6.06 3.60
CA SER A 120 9.67 6.81 3.15
C SER A 120 10.75 6.98 4.23
N VAL A 121 10.34 7.05 5.51
CA VAL A 121 11.22 7.20 6.67
C VAL A 121 11.64 5.84 7.25
N LEU A 122 10.83 4.79 7.04
CA LEU A 122 11.08 3.45 7.55
C LEU A 122 11.89 2.55 6.60
N LEU A 123 11.89 2.86 5.30
CA LEU A 123 12.60 2.05 4.30
C LEU A 123 14.10 2.00 4.59
N PRO A 124 14.71 0.80 4.61
CA PRO A 124 16.14 0.68 4.79
C PRO A 124 16.89 1.17 3.55
N VAL A 125 18.21 1.15 3.67
CA VAL A 125 19.15 1.23 2.55
C VAL A 125 19.76 -0.14 2.32
N ASP A 126 20.26 -0.39 1.10
CA ASP A 126 21.05 -1.58 0.80
C ASP A 126 22.48 -1.48 1.35
N GLU A 127 23.30 -2.51 1.09
CA GLU A 127 24.69 -2.60 1.56
C GLU A 127 25.60 -1.50 0.98
N LEU A 128 25.19 -0.89 -0.14
CA LEU A 128 25.89 0.22 -0.79
C LEU A 128 25.35 1.59 -0.34
N GLY A 129 24.35 1.60 0.54
CA GLY A 129 23.68 2.81 1.02
C GLY A 129 22.60 3.33 0.07
N ASN A 130 22.23 2.59 -0.97
CA ASN A 130 21.16 3.01 -1.87
C ASN A 130 19.79 2.77 -1.24
N PRO A 131 18.81 3.66 -1.42
CA PRO A 131 17.44 3.39 -1.01
C PRO A 131 16.88 2.15 -1.71
N ILE A 132 16.26 1.26 -0.95
CA ILE A 132 15.47 0.17 -1.56
C ILE A 132 14.11 0.70 -2.01
N GLN A 133 13.51 0.05 -3.02
CA GLN A 133 12.13 0.32 -3.40
C GLN A 133 11.15 -0.18 -2.32
N GLY A 134 10.03 0.52 -2.16
CA GLY A 134 8.98 0.14 -1.21
C GLY A 134 7.58 0.15 -1.82
N GLY A 135 6.84 -0.93 -1.62
CA GLY A 135 5.45 -1.06 -2.08
C GLY A 135 4.44 -0.92 -0.95
N ILE A 136 3.28 -0.35 -1.25
CA ILE A 136 2.11 -0.42 -0.37
C ILE A 136 0.98 -1.10 -1.13
N SER A 137 0.55 -2.27 -0.65
CA SER A 137 -0.61 -2.95 -1.23
C SER A 137 -1.93 -2.33 -0.77
N THR A 138 -2.95 -2.38 -1.62
CA THR A 138 -4.27 -1.81 -1.33
C THR A 138 -5.39 -2.60 -2.02
N SER A 139 -6.62 -2.44 -1.49
CA SER A 139 -7.87 -2.95 -2.05
C SER A 139 -8.09 -2.58 -3.53
N PRO A 140 -8.95 -3.31 -4.27
CA PRO A 140 -9.19 -3.19 -5.71
C PRO A 140 -10.09 -2.00 -6.03
N LEU A 141 -9.70 -0.80 -5.62
CA LEU A 141 -10.46 0.45 -5.71
C LEU A 141 -11.73 0.47 -4.83
N SER A 142 -12.68 -0.42 -5.06
CA SER A 142 -13.98 -0.45 -4.39
C SER A 142 -14.63 -1.85 -4.45
N TYR A 143 -15.81 -1.99 -3.84
CA TYR A 143 -16.60 -3.20 -3.81
C TYR A 143 -17.72 -3.17 -4.87
N ARG A 144 -17.70 -4.14 -5.79
CA ARG A 144 -18.57 -4.15 -6.97
C ARG A 144 -20.05 -4.09 -6.64
N ARG A 145 -20.49 -4.75 -5.58
CA ARG A 145 -21.92 -4.86 -5.23
C ARG A 145 -22.51 -3.63 -4.54
N TRP A 146 -21.72 -2.58 -4.30
CA TRP A 146 -22.24 -1.30 -3.83
C TRP A 146 -22.85 -0.44 -4.93
N PHE A 147 -22.66 -0.84 -6.19
CA PHE A 147 -23.11 -0.07 -7.35
C PHE A 147 -23.95 -0.94 -8.28
N ASP A 148 -24.72 -0.29 -9.16
CA ASP A 148 -25.44 -0.94 -10.24
C ASP A 148 -24.45 -1.37 -11.33
N TRP A 149 -23.59 -2.35 -11.01
CA TRP A 149 -22.45 -2.74 -11.83
C TRP A 149 -22.86 -3.24 -13.22
N GLU A 150 -24.11 -3.65 -13.45
CA GLU A 150 -24.57 -4.04 -14.79
C GLU A 150 -24.75 -2.86 -15.75
N LEU A 151 -24.74 -1.61 -15.24
CA LEU A 151 -24.86 -0.42 -16.06
C LEU A 151 -23.47 0.11 -16.46
N PRO A 152 -23.14 0.21 -17.77
CA PRO A 152 -21.84 0.72 -18.21
C PRO A 152 -21.50 2.10 -17.64
N ALA A 153 -22.46 3.02 -17.62
CA ALA A 153 -22.26 4.36 -17.07
C ALA A 153 -21.92 4.36 -15.56
N ALA A 154 -22.41 3.38 -14.79
CA ALA A 154 -22.06 3.24 -13.38
C ALA A 154 -20.62 2.73 -13.21
N ARG A 155 -20.16 1.81 -14.08
CA ARG A 155 -18.76 1.34 -14.12
C ARG A 155 -17.83 2.49 -14.44
N ASP A 156 -18.11 3.20 -15.53
CA ASP A 156 -17.28 4.31 -15.99
C ASP A 156 -17.14 5.38 -14.90
N HIS A 157 -18.26 5.73 -14.23
CA HIS A 157 -18.23 6.70 -13.15
C HIS A 157 -17.32 6.27 -11.98
N ILE A 158 -17.44 5.03 -11.52
CA ILE A 158 -16.63 4.51 -10.41
C ILE A 158 -15.16 4.38 -10.80
N PHE A 159 -14.86 3.88 -12.00
CA PHE A 159 -13.49 3.82 -12.48
C PHE A 159 -12.88 5.21 -12.59
N SER A 160 -13.54 6.18 -13.22
CA SER A 160 -13.01 7.55 -13.29
C SER A 160 -12.81 8.17 -11.91
N GLN A 161 -13.79 8.07 -11.00
CA GLN A 161 -13.69 8.66 -9.66
C GLN A 161 -12.54 8.06 -8.83
N THR A 162 -12.44 6.73 -8.81
CA THR A 162 -11.39 6.05 -8.05
C THR A 162 -10.02 6.21 -8.68
N THR A 163 -9.93 6.26 -10.02
CA THR A 163 -8.70 6.55 -10.76
C THR A 163 -8.16 7.93 -10.45
N GLN A 164 -9.01 8.96 -10.40
CA GLN A 164 -8.59 10.31 -10.02
C GLN A 164 -7.94 10.31 -8.63
N ASN A 165 -8.54 9.60 -7.68
CA ASN A 165 -8.01 9.48 -6.31
C ASN A 165 -6.69 8.68 -6.25
N VAL A 166 -6.51 7.67 -7.11
CA VAL A 166 -5.23 6.97 -7.28
C VAL A 166 -4.17 7.92 -7.84
N LEU A 167 -4.50 8.74 -8.84
CA LEU A 167 -3.57 9.70 -9.44
C LEU A 167 -3.13 10.79 -8.45
N ASP A 168 -4.00 11.20 -7.52
CA ASP A 168 -3.62 12.10 -6.43
C ASP A 168 -2.54 11.49 -5.49
N VAL A 169 -2.54 10.16 -5.34
CA VAL A 169 -1.48 9.44 -4.63
C VAL A 169 -0.22 9.34 -5.51
N VAL A 170 -0.35 9.10 -6.82
CA VAL A 170 0.79 9.10 -7.76
C VAL A 170 1.50 10.45 -7.75
N ALA A 171 0.76 11.56 -7.78
CA ALA A 171 1.33 12.89 -7.67
C ALA A 171 2.13 13.07 -6.36
N GLU A 172 1.63 12.56 -5.23
CA GLU A 172 2.38 12.59 -3.96
C GLU A 172 3.63 11.70 -4.01
N LEU A 173 3.58 10.54 -4.66
CA LEU A 173 4.72 9.65 -4.85
C LEU A 173 5.82 10.29 -5.69
N ILE A 174 5.46 11.01 -6.76
CA ILE A 174 6.41 11.78 -7.58
C ILE A 174 7.10 12.84 -6.71
N ARG A 175 6.32 13.61 -5.92
CA ARG A 175 6.88 14.61 -4.99
C ARG A 175 7.75 13.99 -3.89
N LEU A 176 7.40 12.80 -3.39
CA LEU A 176 8.21 12.08 -2.41
C LEU A 176 9.54 11.61 -3.03
N ARG A 177 9.52 11.07 -4.25
CA ARG A 177 10.73 10.68 -4.98
C ARG A 177 11.64 11.88 -5.22
N GLN A 178 11.11 13.01 -5.66
CA GLN A 178 11.88 14.25 -5.85
C GLN A 178 12.55 14.73 -4.55
N ARG A 179 11.92 14.54 -3.39
CA ARG A 179 12.44 14.97 -2.08
C ARG A 179 13.42 13.99 -1.44
N THR A 180 13.27 12.70 -1.71
CA THR A 180 13.93 11.63 -0.94
C THR A 180 14.78 10.67 -1.77
N ASP A 181 14.70 10.76 -3.10
CA ASP A 181 15.25 9.79 -4.05
C ASP A 181 14.76 8.35 -3.85
N ARG A 182 13.65 8.17 -3.11
CA ARG A 182 13.04 6.86 -2.88
C ARG A 182 11.95 6.60 -3.90
N LEU A 183 12.12 5.53 -4.67
CA LEU A 183 11.05 4.99 -5.51
C LEU A 183 10.12 4.13 -4.65
N MET A 184 8.87 4.55 -4.55
CA MET A 184 7.81 3.79 -3.89
C MET A 184 6.63 3.62 -4.85
N HIS A 185 5.84 2.57 -4.66
CA HIS A 185 4.74 2.25 -5.57
C HIS A 185 3.51 1.77 -4.81
N LEU A 186 2.34 2.08 -5.36
CA LEU A 186 1.03 1.62 -4.90
C LEU A 186 0.67 0.34 -5.66
N ASP A 187 0.41 -0.72 -4.92
CA ASP A 187 0.16 -2.05 -5.48
C ASP A 187 -1.32 -2.40 -5.33
N LEU A 188 -2.09 -2.28 -6.41
CA LEU A 188 -3.50 -2.66 -6.41
C LEU A 188 -3.60 -4.19 -6.37
N GLU A 189 -4.40 -4.70 -5.46
CA GLU A 189 -4.61 -6.13 -5.25
C GLU A 189 -6.01 -6.51 -5.76
N PRO A 190 -6.12 -7.16 -6.94
CA PRO A 190 -7.39 -7.72 -7.37
C PRO A 190 -7.88 -8.78 -6.37
N GLU A 191 -9.15 -8.74 -6.04
CA GLU A 191 -9.77 -9.68 -5.10
C GLU A 191 -11.24 -9.94 -5.47
N PRO A 192 -11.80 -11.10 -5.06
CA PRO A 192 -13.20 -11.46 -5.32
C PRO A 192 -14.19 -10.37 -4.90
N ASP A 193 -15.22 -10.16 -5.72
CA ASP A 193 -16.25 -9.12 -5.55
C ASP A 193 -15.72 -7.65 -5.58
N GLY A 194 -14.41 -7.41 -5.73
CA GLY A 194 -13.83 -6.10 -5.97
C GLY A 194 -14.23 -5.52 -7.33
N VAL A 195 -14.15 -4.20 -7.53
CA VAL A 195 -14.38 -3.64 -8.90
C VAL A 195 -13.27 -4.05 -9.88
N ILE A 196 -12.10 -4.41 -9.36
CA ILE A 196 -11.04 -5.13 -10.07
C ILE A 196 -10.86 -6.48 -9.38
N GLU A 197 -11.32 -7.56 -10.00
CA GLU A 197 -11.26 -8.93 -9.47
C GLU A 197 -10.16 -9.75 -10.16
N THR A 198 -9.96 -9.53 -11.46
CA THR A 198 -9.03 -10.32 -12.27
C THR A 198 -7.84 -9.51 -12.77
N THR A 199 -6.81 -10.22 -13.26
CA THR A 199 -5.67 -9.57 -13.93
C THR A 199 -6.10 -8.87 -15.23
N ASP A 200 -7.05 -9.43 -15.97
CA ASP A 200 -7.57 -8.81 -17.19
C ASP A 200 -8.30 -7.50 -16.87
N GLU A 201 -9.12 -7.48 -15.80
CA GLU A 201 -9.78 -6.26 -15.33
C GLU A 201 -8.78 -5.20 -14.85
N PHE A 202 -7.68 -5.62 -14.19
CA PHE A 202 -6.60 -4.69 -13.83
C PHE A 202 -5.96 -4.07 -15.07
N ILE A 203 -5.64 -4.89 -16.09
CA ILE A 203 -5.06 -4.40 -17.34
C ILE A 203 -6.01 -3.44 -18.03
N THR A 204 -7.30 -3.77 -18.16
CA THR A 204 -8.32 -2.90 -18.75
C THR A 204 -8.42 -1.57 -17.99
N TRP A 205 -8.51 -1.59 -16.66
CA TRP A 205 -8.53 -0.35 -15.87
C TRP A 205 -7.25 0.48 -16.09
N PHE A 206 -6.08 -0.18 -16.08
CA PHE A 206 -4.80 0.49 -16.23
C PHE A 206 -4.68 1.19 -17.59
N THR A 207 -5.07 0.52 -18.67
CA THR A 207 -4.90 1.03 -20.04
C THR A 207 -6.01 1.97 -20.48
N GLU A 208 -7.25 1.77 -20.03
CA GLU A 208 -8.40 2.55 -20.47
C GLU A 208 -8.70 3.76 -19.57
N TYR A 209 -8.28 3.72 -18.29
CA TYR A 209 -8.54 4.79 -17.32
C TYR A 209 -7.25 5.41 -16.78
N LEU A 210 -6.40 4.62 -16.10
CA LEU A 210 -5.26 5.16 -15.37
C LEU A 210 -4.27 5.87 -16.28
N LEU A 211 -3.85 5.23 -17.38
CA LEU A 211 -2.90 5.82 -18.32
C LEU A 211 -3.45 7.10 -18.96
N PRO A 212 -4.61 7.11 -19.66
CA PRO A 212 -5.11 8.33 -20.31
C PRO A 212 -5.32 9.49 -19.33
N MET A 213 -5.93 9.23 -18.17
CA MET A 213 -6.16 10.27 -17.16
C MET A 213 -4.85 10.75 -16.52
N GLY A 214 -3.91 9.84 -16.28
CA GLY A 214 -2.63 10.16 -15.69
C GLY A 214 -1.73 10.96 -16.64
N LEU A 215 -1.73 10.67 -17.93
CA LEU A 215 -1.01 11.47 -18.93
C LEU A 215 -1.50 12.93 -18.91
N GLU A 216 -2.82 13.15 -18.92
CA GLU A 216 -3.39 14.49 -18.84
C GLU A 216 -2.99 15.21 -17.55
N GLN A 217 -3.18 14.56 -16.39
CA GLN A 217 -2.90 15.16 -15.09
C GLN A 217 -1.42 15.47 -14.89
N LEU A 218 -0.53 14.50 -15.17
CA LEU A 218 0.90 14.65 -14.87
C LEU A 218 1.58 15.63 -15.81
N THR A 219 1.15 15.71 -17.08
CA THR A 219 1.59 16.75 -18.02
C THR A 219 1.16 18.13 -17.53
N ALA A 220 -0.09 18.28 -17.09
CA ALA A 220 -0.60 19.56 -16.60
C ALA A 220 0.06 20.00 -15.28
N GLU A 221 0.32 19.07 -14.36
CA GLU A 221 0.78 19.37 -13.01
C GLU A 221 2.31 19.50 -12.91
N PHE A 222 3.04 18.60 -13.58
CA PHE A 222 4.50 18.50 -13.47
C PHE A 222 5.23 18.93 -14.75
N GLY A 223 4.50 19.23 -15.84
CA GLY A 223 5.10 19.60 -17.12
C GLY A 223 5.84 18.44 -17.80
N LEU A 224 5.48 17.19 -17.46
CA LEU A 224 6.06 16.00 -18.08
C LEU A 224 5.61 15.87 -19.54
N THR A 225 6.45 15.23 -20.35
CA THR A 225 6.02 14.68 -21.64
C THR A 225 5.16 13.43 -21.43
N ASP A 226 4.40 13.02 -22.44
CA ASP A 226 3.59 11.80 -22.37
C ASP A 226 4.44 10.55 -22.01
N GLU A 227 5.65 10.44 -22.55
CA GLU A 227 6.58 9.32 -22.26
C GLU A 227 7.06 9.34 -20.80
N GLU A 228 7.37 10.52 -20.26
CA GLU A 228 7.77 10.67 -18.85
C GLU A 228 6.61 10.42 -17.89
N ALA A 229 5.40 10.87 -18.24
CA ALA A 229 4.19 10.64 -17.48
C ALA A 229 3.81 9.14 -17.46
N GLU A 230 3.86 8.46 -18.61
CA GLU A 230 3.66 7.01 -18.70
C GLU A 230 4.68 6.26 -17.83
N THR A 231 5.96 6.63 -17.94
CA THR A 231 7.04 6.05 -17.11
C THR A 231 6.75 6.23 -15.62
N ALA A 232 6.36 7.44 -15.20
CA ALA A 232 6.03 7.72 -13.80
C ALA A 232 4.83 6.89 -13.32
N ILE A 233 3.78 6.72 -14.12
CA ILE A 233 2.62 5.90 -13.78
C ILE A 233 3.02 4.44 -13.61
N VAL A 234 3.76 3.87 -14.56
CA VAL A 234 4.21 2.46 -14.51
C VAL A 234 5.18 2.21 -13.34
N GLU A 235 6.01 3.20 -13.01
CA GLU A 235 6.91 3.09 -11.86
C GLU A 235 6.16 3.11 -10.52
N HIS A 236 5.09 3.92 -10.41
CA HIS A 236 4.38 4.22 -9.16
C HIS A 236 3.06 3.47 -8.94
N VAL A 237 2.46 2.84 -9.96
CA VAL A 237 1.27 2.01 -9.82
C VAL A 237 1.54 0.63 -10.39
N ARG A 238 1.37 -0.41 -9.57
CA ARG A 238 1.66 -1.80 -9.94
C ARG A 238 0.57 -2.73 -9.42
N LEU A 239 0.74 -4.01 -9.74
CA LEU A 239 -0.14 -5.10 -9.32
C LEU A 239 0.43 -5.80 -8.08
N CYS A 240 -0.38 -5.93 -7.03
CA CYS A 240 -0.13 -6.88 -5.95
C CYS A 240 -0.68 -8.24 -6.36
N TYR A 241 0.20 -9.21 -6.61
CA TYR A 241 -0.20 -10.56 -7.01
C TYR A 241 -0.41 -11.46 -5.80
N ASP A 242 -1.65 -11.53 -5.31
CA ASP A 242 -2.03 -12.48 -4.25
C ASP A 242 -2.44 -13.83 -4.86
N VAL A 243 -1.71 -14.88 -4.51
CA VAL A 243 -1.92 -16.23 -5.05
C VAL A 243 -3.24 -16.87 -4.61
N CYS A 244 -3.79 -16.45 -3.47
CA CYS A 244 -5.07 -16.93 -2.98
C CYS A 244 -6.22 -16.28 -3.74
N HIS A 245 -6.18 -14.96 -3.93
CA HIS A 245 -7.19 -14.23 -4.71
C HIS A 245 -7.21 -14.68 -6.17
N VAL A 246 -6.04 -14.78 -6.80
CA VAL A 246 -5.94 -15.20 -8.21
C VAL A 246 -6.38 -16.66 -8.41
N ALA A 247 -6.30 -17.50 -7.38
CA ALA A 247 -6.76 -18.89 -7.49
C ALA A 247 -8.30 -19.03 -7.50
N VAL A 248 -9.04 -17.98 -7.13
CA VAL A 248 -10.50 -17.99 -7.04
C VAL A 248 -11.20 -16.94 -7.92
N GLY A 249 -10.45 -15.98 -8.47
CA GLY A 249 -10.91 -15.02 -9.47
C GLY A 249 -10.75 -15.51 -10.91
#